data_AF-A0A933GDG0-F1
#
_entry.id   AF-A0A933GDG0-F1
#
_cell.length_a   1.000
_cell.length_b   1.000
_cell.length_c   1.000
_cell.angle_alpha   90.00
_cell.angle_beta   90.00
_cell.angle_gamma   90.00
#
_symmetry.space_group_name_H-M   'P 1'
#
loop_
_entity.id
_entity.type
_entity.pdbx_description
1 polymer ?
#
loop_
_entity_poly.entity_id
_entity_poly.type
_entity_poly.pdbx_seq_one_letter_code
_entity_poly.pdbx_strand_id
1 'polypeptide(L)'
;MAAMIRKQVYVEPRQEKLLKALAKELGLTEAELIRRGIDRGLEGVAGLRPDPAAWQKVERYIRGRMLKRRLKGKRRWTREELYGR
;
A
#
# COMPACT_ATOMS: atom_id res chain seq x y z
N MET A 1 19.26 23.22 -5.26
CA MET A 1 19.38 21.94 -4.52
C MET A 1 18.38 21.98 -3.38
N ALA A 2 17.46 21.03 -3.28
CA ALA A 2 16.55 20.97 -2.15
C ALA A 2 17.36 20.79 -0.85
N ALA A 3 16.90 21.41 0.25
CA ALA A 3 17.54 21.26 1.55
C ALA A 3 17.42 19.80 2.02
N MET A 4 18.56 19.15 2.28
CA MET A 4 18.59 17.76 2.77
C MET A 4 18.41 17.72 4.29
N ILE A 5 17.52 16.86 4.78
CA ILE A 5 17.30 16.66 6.22
C ILE A 5 18.19 15.51 6.71
N ARG A 6 19.04 15.76 7.70
CA ARG A 6 19.87 14.72 8.32
C ARG A 6 18.99 13.77 9.14
N LYS A 7 19.02 12.48 8.80
CA LYS A 7 18.36 11.40 9.55
C LYS A 7 19.41 10.38 9.99
N GLN A 8 19.31 9.89 11.22
CA GLN A 8 20.06 8.75 11.72
C GLN A 8 19.14 7.54 11.80
N VAL A 9 19.62 6.39 11.34
CA VAL A 9 18.91 5.11 11.34
C VAL A 9 19.87 4.01 11.75
N TYR A 10 19.36 3.02 12.48
CA TYR A 10 20.09 1.79 12.75
C TYR A 10 19.86 0.81 11.60
N VAL A 11 20.93 0.12 11.18
CA VAL A 11 20.91 -0.89 10.13
C VAL A 11 21.57 -2.17 10.62
N GLU A 12 21.19 -3.30 10.06
CA GLU A 12 21.82 -4.59 10.36
C GLU A 12 23.25 -4.64 9.79
N PRO A 13 24.18 -5.41 10.39
CA PRO A 13 25.53 -5.59 9.84
C PRO A 13 25.56 -6.08 8.38
N ARG A 14 24.55 -6.85 7.95
CA ARG A 14 24.44 -7.28 6.55
C ARG A 14 24.09 -6.10 5.62
N GLN A 15 23.24 -5.19 6.07
CA GLN A 15 22.79 -4.04 5.28
C GLN A 15 23.94 -3.05 5.07
N GLU A 16 24.74 -2.83 6.12
CA GLU A 16 25.98 -2.04 6.04
C GLU A 16 26.94 -2.57 4.97
N LYS A 17 27.19 -3.89 4.96
CA LYS A 17 28.05 -4.53 3.95
C LYS A 17 27.51 -4.36 2.54
N LEU A 18 26.20 -4.55 2.36
CA LEU A 18 25.54 -4.40 1.05
C LEU A 18 25.55 -2.95 0.57
N LEU A 19 25.29 -1.98 1.45
CA LEU A 19 25.32 -0.55 1.11
C LEU A 19 26.70 -0.15 0.59
N LYS A 20 27.77 -0.55 1.28
CA LYS A 20 29.15 -0.27 0.87
C LYS A 20 29.51 -0.91 -0.46
N ALA A 21 29.16 -2.19 -0.64
CA ALA A 21 29.45 -2.92 -1.87
C ALA A 21 28.74 -2.27 -3.07
N LEU A 22 27.44 -2.03 -2.96
CA LEU A 22 26.63 -1.46 -4.03
C LEU A 22 26.97 0.00 -4.32
N ALA A 23 27.25 0.81 -3.29
CA ALA A 23 27.69 2.19 -3.48
C ALA A 23 28.98 2.24 -4.31
N LYS A 24 29.95 1.37 -4.00
CA LYS A 24 31.19 1.25 -4.75
C LYS A 24 30.96 0.77 -6.18
N GLU A 25 30.17 -0.29 -6.36
CA GLU A 25 29.87 -0.86 -7.67
C GLU A 25 29.18 0.15 -8.60
N LEU A 26 28.25 0.94 -8.06
CA LEU A 26 27.47 1.92 -8.82
C LEU A 26 28.13 3.30 -8.93
N GLY A 27 29.27 3.52 -8.25
CA GLY A 27 29.92 4.84 -8.19
C GLY A 27 29.08 5.91 -7.50
N LEU A 28 28.22 5.53 -6.56
CA LEU A 28 27.31 6.41 -5.82
C LEU A 28 27.75 6.52 -4.36
N THR A 29 27.26 7.55 -3.66
CA THR A 29 27.38 7.60 -2.21
C THR A 29 26.35 6.68 -1.56
N GLU A 30 26.66 6.13 -0.38
CA GLU A 30 25.70 5.34 0.41
C GLU A 30 24.41 6.13 0.67
N ALA A 31 24.53 7.44 0.94
CA ALA A 31 23.38 8.32 1.14
C ALA A 31 22.49 8.44 -0.12
N GLU A 32 23.08 8.49 -1.31
CA GLU A 32 22.34 8.49 -2.57
C GLU A 32 21.63 7.16 -2.80
N LEU A 33 22.29 6.04 -2.50
CA LEU A 33 21.70 4.71 -2.60
C LEU A 33 20.51 4.55 -1.63
N ILE A 34 20.63 5.04 -0.40
CA ILE A 34 19.55 5.05 0.59
C ILE A 34 18.36 5.89 0.10
N ARG A 35 18.61 7.11 -0.41
CA ARG A 35 17.54 7.96 -0.96
C ARG A 35 16.78 7.25 -2.08
N ARG A 36 17.47 6.70 -3.08
CA ARG A 36 16.84 5.95 -4.18
C ARG A 36 16.06 4.73 -3.68
N GLY A 37 16.57 4.04 -2.66
CA GLY A 37 15.88 2.93 -2.02
C GLY A 37 14.58 3.37 -1.36
N ILE A 38 14.59 4.51 -0.66
CA ILE A 38 13.39 5.12 -0.06
C ILE A 38 12.38 5.50 -1.14
N ASP A 39 12.81 6.20 -2.19
CA ASP A 39 11.93 6.65 -3.28
C ASP A 39 11.25 5.45 -3.97
N ARG A 40 12.02 4.42 -4.35
CA ARG A 40 11.49 3.19 -4.95
C ARG A 40 10.54 2.42 -4.02
N GLY A 41 10.88 2.34 -2.73
CA GLY A 41 10.02 1.72 -1.73
C GLY A 41 8.70 2.46 -1.57
N LEU A 42 8.74 3.80 -1.59
CA LEU A 42 7.55 4.64 -1.50
C LEU A 42 6.72 4.62 -2.78
N GLU A 43 7.32 4.51 -3.97
CA GLU A 43 6.62 4.29 -5.24
C GLU A 43 5.88 2.94 -5.23
N GLY A 44 6.52 1.87 -4.75
CA GLY A 44 5.88 0.57 -4.57
C GLY A 44 4.70 0.60 -3.60
N VAL A 45 4.79 1.41 -2.55
CA VAL A 45 3.68 1.66 -1.60
C VAL A 45 2.63 2.62 -2.17
N ALA A 46 3.00 3.53 -3.07
CA ALA A 46 2.07 4.44 -3.73
C ALA A 46 1.04 3.69 -4.59
N GLY A 47 1.43 2.56 -5.20
CA GLY A 47 0.51 1.63 -5.87
C GLY A 47 -0.48 0.92 -4.93
N LEU A 48 -0.17 0.85 -3.63
CA LEU A 48 -1.05 0.31 -2.58
C LEU A 48 -1.89 1.39 -1.89
N ARG A 49 -1.76 2.68 -2.25
CA ARG A 49 -2.62 3.72 -1.70
C ARG A 49 -4.04 3.52 -2.24
N PRO A 50 -5.03 3.20 -1.38
CA PRO A 50 -6.40 3.09 -1.84
C PRO A 50 -6.84 4.41 -2.45
N ASP A 51 -7.50 4.39 -3.61
CA ASP A 51 -8.13 5.58 -4.21
C ASP A 51 -9.03 6.23 -3.12
N PRO A 52 -8.73 7.46 -2.67
CA PRO A 52 -9.52 8.11 -1.63
C PRO A 52 -11.00 8.26 -2.01
N ALA A 53 -11.31 8.27 -3.31
CA ALA A 53 -12.66 8.33 -3.84
C ALA A 53 -13.31 6.93 -4.03
N ALA A 54 -12.56 5.84 -3.92
CA ALA A 54 -13.11 4.48 -4.06
C ALA A 54 -14.13 4.19 -2.96
N TRP A 55 -13.84 4.59 -1.71
CA TRP A 55 -14.79 4.42 -0.61
C TRP A 55 -16.09 5.22 -0.84
N GLN A 56 -15.98 6.43 -1.37
CA GLN A 56 -17.14 7.27 -1.71
C GLN A 56 -17.98 6.64 -2.84
N LYS A 57 -17.34 5.99 -3.83
CA LYS A 57 -18.04 5.24 -4.89
C LYS A 57 -18.82 4.06 -4.29
N VAL A 58 -18.21 3.29 -3.39
CA VAL A 58 -18.86 2.17 -2.69
C VAL A 58 -20.03 2.66 -1.84
N GLU A 59 -19.85 3.75 -1.09
CA GLU A 59 -20.89 4.31 -0.25
C GLU A 59 -22.10 4.78 -1.08
N ARG A 60 -21.87 5.49 -2.19
CA ARG A 60 -22.94 5.89 -3.12
C ARG A 60 -23.69 4.67 -3.68
N TYR A 61 -22.95 3.62 -4.04
CA TYR A 61 -23.56 2.38 -4.52
C TYR A 61 -24.45 1.72 -3.46
N ILE A 62 -23.95 1.57 -2.22
CA ILE A 62 -24.71 1.01 -1.10
C ILE A 62 -25.97 1.84 -0.81
N ARG A 63 -25.84 3.16 -0.67
CA ARG A 63 -26.97 4.08 -0.43
C ARG A 63 -28.00 3.99 -1.56
N GLY A 64 -27.56 3.97 -2.81
CA GLY A 64 -28.43 3.78 -3.98
C GLY A 64 -29.16 2.42 -3.97
N ARG A 65 -28.54 1.36 -3.45
CA ARG A 65 -29.18 0.05 -3.27
C ARG A 65 -30.15 0.02 -2.09
N MET A 66 -29.86 0.73 -1.00
CA MET A 66 -30.76 0.85 0.16
C MET A 66 -32.03 1.62 -0.17
N LEU A 67 -31.93 2.65 -1.02
CA LEU A 67 -33.06 3.45 -1.50
C LEU A 67 -33.97 2.67 -2.47
N LYS A 68 -33.44 1.65 -3.16
CA LYS A 68 -34.26 0.77 -4.00
C LYS A 68 -35.14 -0.11 -3.12
N ARG A 69 -36.44 -0.11 -3.42
CA ARG A 69 -37.48 -0.90 -2.73
C ARG A 69 -37.01 -2.36 -2.58
N ARG A 70 -37.23 -2.98 -1.41
CA ARG A 70 -36.85 -4.38 -1.14
C ARG A 70 -37.28 -5.26 -2.31
N LEU A 71 -36.35 -6.04 -2.84
CA LEU A 71 -36.63 -7.03 -3.89
C LEU A 71 -37.80 -7.88 -3.43
N LYS A 72 -38.89 -7.93 -4.23
CA LYS A 72 -39.99 -8.85 -3.98
C LYS A 72 -39.50 -10.26 -4.26
N GLY A 73 -39.15 -10.97 -3.19
CA GLY A 73 -38.68 -12.35 -3.26
C GLY A 73 -38.35 -12.87 -1.86
N LYS A 74 -38.80 -14.07 -1.54
CA LYS A 74 -38.35 -14.79 -0.34
C LYS A 74 -36.90 -15.25 -0.56
N ARG A 75 -36.11 -15.36 0.51
CA ARG A 75 -34.76 -15.96 0.43
C ARG A 75 -34.90 -17.37 -0.14
N ARG A 76 -34.07 -17.72 -1.13
CA ARG A 76 -34.05 -19.06 -1.75
C ARG A 76 -33.12 -20.05 -1.04
N TRP A 77 -32.44 -19.58 -0.01
CA TRP A 77 -31.45 -20.34 0.75
C TRP A 77 -31.71 -20.13 2.24
N THR A 78 -31.45 -21.17 3.02
CA THR A 78 -31.45 -21.13 4.49
C THR A 78 -30.09 -20.65 5.00
N ARG A 79 -30.02 -20.21 6.25
CA ARG A 79 -28.75 -19.73 6.83
C ARG A 79 -27.78 -20.91 6.99
N GLU A 80 -28.32 -22.07 7.31
CA GLU A 80 -27.65 -23.33 7.56
C GLU A 80 -26.97 -23.85 6.28
N GLU A 81 -27.62 -23.73 5.12
CA GLU A 81 -27.04 -24.06 3.80
C GLU A 81 -25.84 -23.18 3.44
N LEU A 82 -25.75 -21.96 3.98
CA LEU A 82 -24.71 -20.99 3.63
C LEU A 82 -23.43 -21.16 4.45
N TYR A 83 -23.56 -21.67 5.68
CA TYR A 83 -22.45 -21.88 6.62
C TYR A 83 -22.11 -23.37 6.82
N GLY A 84 -22.89 -24.28 6.24
CA GLY A 84 -22.65 -25.72 6.27
C GLY A 84 -21.52 -26.13 5.33
N ARG A 85 -20.28 -25.86 5.73
CA ARG A 85 -19.10 -26.60 5.27
C ARG A 85 -18.14 -26.79 6.41
#